data_AF-A0A6G3WWD7-F1
#
_entry.id   AF-A0A6G3WWD7-F1
#
_cell.length_a   1.000
_cell.length_b   1.000
_cell.length_c   1.000
_cell.angle_alpha   90.00
_cell.angle_beta   90.00
_cell.angle_gamma   90.00
#
_symmetry.space_group_name_H-M   'P 1'
#
loop_
_entity.id
_entity.type
_entity.pdbx_description
1 polymer ?
#
loop_
_entity_poly.entity_id
_entity_poly.type
_entity_poly.pdbx_seq_one_letter_code
_entity_poly.pdbx_strand_id
1 'polypeptide(L)'
;LPKQRSGPLPAVVQYIGYNGGRGIPYAWLTWSALGYAHLVMDNRGQGGGGKNTADTPDIGPEGHGSSSPGFLTRGIEDPHRHYYRRLITDAVRAVDAAKAHDA
;
A
#
# COMPACT_ATOMS: atom_id res chain seq x y z
N LEU A 1 4.88 1.03 15.60
CA LEU A 1 5.59 -0.05 16.32
C LEU A 1 5.01 -0.21 17.73
N PRO A 2 4.88 -1.43 18.24
CA PRO A 2 4.60 -1.69 19.65
C PRO A 2 5.62 -1.00 20.58
N LYS A 3 5.13 -0.35 21.64
CA LYS A 3 5.98 0.40 22.58
C LYS A 3 6.77 -0.53 23.51
N GLN A 4 6.12 -1.56 24.05
CA GLN A 4 6.73 -2.54 24.94
C GLN A 4 7.37 -3.64 24.10
N ARG A 5 8.70 -3.63 23.98
CA ARG A 5 9.50 -4.64 23.26
C ARG A 5 10.89 -4.77 23.87
N SER A 6 11.45 -5.98 23.86
CA SER A 6 12.77 -6.31 24.44
C SER A 6 13.86 -6.58 23.39
N GLY A 7 13.52 -6.48 22.10
CA GLY A 7 14.44 -6.74 20.99
C GLY A 7 13.76 -6.53 19.63
N PRO A 8 14.37 -7.02 18.53
CA PRO A 8 13.79 -6.96 17.20
C PRO A 8 12.40 -7.60 17.15
N LEU A 9 11.51 -7.03 16.33
CA LEU A 9 10.13 -7.50 16.20
C LEU A 9 9.92 -8.35 14.95
N PRO A 10 9.05 -9.37 14.98
CA PRO A 10 8.48 -9.90 13.75
C PRO A 10 7.65 -8.81 13.05
N ALA A 11 7.62 -8.83 11.73
CA ALA A 11 6.95 -7.81 10.92
C ALA A 11 5.80 -8.39 10.09
N VAL A 12 4.72 -7.61 9.98
CA VAL A 12 3.62 -7.83 9.04
C VAL A 12 3.58 -6.66 8.07
N VAL A 13 3.64 -6.96 6.77
CA VAL A 13 3.37 -6.01 5.69
C VAL A 13 1.94 -6.26 5.20
N GLN A 14 1.06 -5.29 5.40
CA GLN A 14 -0.35 -5.38 5.05
C GLN A 14 -0.65 -4.57 3.79
N TYR A 15 -1.28 -5.23 2.81
CA TYR A 15 -1.83 -4.63 1.60
C TYR A 15 -3.34 -4.41 1.72
N ILE A 16 -3.87 -3.46 0.95
CA ILE A 16 -5.23 -2.94 1.13
C ILE A 16 -6.11 -3.33 -0.06
N GLY A 17 -7.35 -3.73 0.24
CA GLY A 17 -8.33 -4.06 -0.79
C GLY A 17 -8.69 -2.88 -1.71
N TYR A 18 -9.29 -3.20 -2.85
CA TYR A 18 -9.64 -2.24 -3.90
C TYR A 18 -10.44 -1.05 -3.40
N ASN A 19 -10.12 0.13 -3.92
CA ASN A 19 -10.59 1.47 -3.56
C ASN A 19 -10.34 1.91 -2.10
N GLY A 20 -9.59 1.15 -1.30
CA GLY A 20 -9.12 1.58 0.01
C GLY A 20 -7.77 2.30 -0.05
N GLY A 21 -7.32 2.78 1.11
CA GLY A 21 -5.99 3.33 1.35
C GLY A 21 -5.60 3.20 2.82
N ARG A 22 -4.41 3.69 3.17
CA ARG A 22 -3.80 3.49 4.51
C ARG A 22 -4.58 4.15 5.64
N GLY A 23 -5.42 5.13 5.36
CA GLY A 23 -6.16 5.88 6.37
C GLY A 23 -5.27 6.38 7.50
N ILE A 24 -5.74 6.21 8.73
CA ILE A 24 -5.07 6.66 9.95
C ILE A 24 -4.47 5.48 10.75
N PRO A 25 -3.36 5.68 11.49
CA PRO A 25 -2.66 4.57 12.16
C PRO A 25 -3.52 3.73 13.10
N TYR A 26 -4.46 4.32 13.82
CA TYR A 26 -5.31 3.59 14.78
C TYR A 26 -6.42 2.75 14.11
N ALA A 27 -6.59 2.83 12.79
CA ALA A 27 -7.43 1.89 12.04
C ALA A 27 -6.78 0.49 11.90
N TRP A 28 -5.49 0.34 12.28
CA TRP A 28 -4.67 -0.83 11.98
C TRP A 28 -3.96 -1.42 13.20
N LEU A 29 -4.69 -1.58 14.30
CA LEU A 29 -4.10 -1.95 15.60
C LEU A 29 -3.89 -3.44 15.81
N THR A 30 -4.55 -4.33 15.06
CA THR A 30 -4.52 -5.78 15.32
C THR A 30 -3.11 -6.34 15.45
N TRP A 31 -2.24 -6.12 14.46
CA TRP A 31 -0.89 -6.69 14.48
C TRP A 31 0.02 -6.01 15.50
N SER A 32 -0.12 -4.70 15.70
CA SER A 32 0.64 -4.00 16.73
C SER A 32 0.23 -4.42 18.15
N ALA A 33 -1.05 -4.69 18.39
CA ALA A 33 -1.55 -5.20 19.66
C ALA A 33 -1.05 -6.64 19.94
N LEU A 34 -0.76 -7.41 18.90
CA LEU A 34 -0.17 -8.75 18.98
C LEU A 34 1.37 -8.74 19.01
N GLY A 35 2.00 -7.57 19.09
CA GLY A 35 3.46 -7.46 19.22
C GLY A 35 4.25 -7.47 17.90
N TYR A 36 3.60 -7.27 16.75
CA TYR A 36 4.28 -7.18 15.46
C TYR A 36 4.59 -5.74 15.07
N ALA A 37 5.73 -5.52 14.42
CA ALA A 37 5.91 -4.33 13.58
C ALA A 37 4.89 -4.40 12.44
N HIS A 38 4.11 -3.34 12.24
CA HIS A 38 3.04 -3.33 11.25
C HIS A 38 3.27 -2.21 10.24
N LEU A 39 3.58 -2.59 9.00
CA LEU A 39 3.65 -1.68 7.86
C LEU A 39 2.39 -1.86 7.02
N VAL A 40 1.59 -0.80 6.89
CA VAL A 40 0.44 -0.76 6.00
C VAL A 40 0.87 0.00 4.75
N MET A 41 0.98 -0.70 3.62
CA MET A 41 1.31 -0.05 2.35
C MET A 41 0.06 0.61 1.77
N ASP A 42 0.14 1.90 1.47
CA ASP A 42 -0.96 2.63 0.86
C ASP A 42 -1.17 2.25 -0.62
N ASN A 43 -2.40 2.38 -1.13
CA ASN A 43 -2.71 2.09 -2.53
C ASN A 43 -2.58 3.35 -3.38
N ARG A 44 -1.55 3.40 -4.23
CA ARG A 44 -1.32 4.50 -5.17
C ARG A 44 -2.59 4.87 -5.96
N GLY A 45 -2.97 6.14 -5.91
CA GLY A 45 -4.06 6.74 -6.65
C GLY A 45 -5.48 6.29 -6.26
N GLN A 46 -5.65 5.40 -5.27
CA GLN A 46 -6.96 4.91 -4.82
C GLN A 46 -7.52 5.73 -3.64
N GLY A 47 -8.27 5.09 -2.73
CA GLY A 47 -8.80 5.74 -1.52
C GLY A 47 -10.14 6.45 -1.65
N GLY A 48 -10.84 6.31 -2.80
CA GLY A 48 -12.14 6.95 -3.05
C GLY A 48 -13.38 6.07 -2.80
N GLY A 49 -13.22 4.85 -2.25
CA GLY A 49 -14.30 3.86 -2.16
C GLY A 49 -15.19 3.92 -0.92
N GLY A 50 -15.16 5.01 -0.14
CA GLY A 50 -15.88 5.11 1.14
C GLY A 50 -15.31 4.23 2.27
N LYS A 51 -14.09 3.69 2.09
CA LYS A 51 -13.30 3.02 3.13
C LYS A 51 -12.24 4.00 3.67
N ASN A 52 -11.16 3.46 4.24
CA ASN A 52 -9.96 4.24 4.56
C ASN A 52 -9.44 4.97 3.30
N THR A 53 -9.02 6.23 3.49
CA THR A 53 -8.47 7.10 2.43
C THR A 53 -7.05 6.71 2.06
N ALA A 54 -6.64 7.02 0.84
CA ALA A 54 -5.26 6.93 0.38
C ALA A 54 -4.67 8.33 0.27
N ASP A 55 -3.39 8.46 0.57
CA ASP A 55 -2.64 9.72 0.47
C ASP A 55 -1.60 9.66 -0.66
N THR A 56 -1.33 8.47 -1.20
CA THR A 56 -0.28 8.25 -2.19
C THR A 56 -0.85 8.44 -3.60
N PRO A 57 -0.40 9.43 -4.40
CA PRO A 57 -0.87 9.60 -5.77
C PRO A 57 -0.28 8.53 -6.72
N ASP A 58 -0.97 8.22 -7.82
CA ASP A 58 -0.38 7.45 -8.93
C ASP A 58 0.24 8.41 -9.96
N ILE A 59 1.55 8.60 -9.89
CA ILE A 59 2.31 9.43 -10.83
C ILE A 59 2.83 8.52 -11.95
N GLY A 60 2.11 8.49 -13.08
CA GLY A 60 2.55 7.82 -14.31
C GLY A 60 3.05 8.86 -15.31
N PRO A 61 4.29 8.75 -15.84
CA PRO A 61 4.87 9.77 -16.73
C PRO A 61 4.07 9.98 -18.03
N GLU A 62 3.39 8.96 -18.51
CA GLU A 62 2.57 8.99 -19.74
C GLU A 62 1.06 9.06 -19.46
N GLY A 63 0.65 9.22 -18.20
CA GLY A 63 -0.74 9.06 -17.78
C GLY A 63 -1.26 7.62 -17.89
N HIS A 64 -2.58 7.44 -17.74
CA HIS A 64 -3.23 6.11 -17.75
C HIS A 64 -3.94 5.76 -19.07
N GLY A 65 -3.94 6.66 -20.06
CA GLY A 65 -4.66 6.49 -21.33
C GLY A 65 -6.18 6.42 -21.17
N SER A 66 -6.88 6.05 -22.25
CA SER A 66 -8.32 5.76 -22.19
C SER A 66 -8.56 4.53 -21.31
N SER A 67 -9.55 4.59 -20.42
CA SER A 67 -9.90 3.49 -19.54
C SER A 67 -11.33 3.62 -19.05
N SER A 68 -11.95 2.50 -18.69
CA SER A 68 -13.19 2.52 -17.90
C SER A 68 -12.95 3.14 -16.51
N PRO A 69 -14.00 3.61 -15.82
CA PRO A 69 -13.87 4.08 -14.45
C PRO A 69 -13.21 3.03 -13.53
N GLY A 70 -12.29 3.48 -12.68
CA GLY A 70 -11.50 2.62 -11.80
C GLY A 70 -10.07 2.41 -12.26
N PHE A 71 -9.43 1.33 -11.81
CA PHE A 71 -7.99 1.06 -11.98
C PHE A 71 -7.69 -0.19 -12.79
N LEU A 72 -8.65 -1.11 -12.95
CA LEU A 72 -8.46 -2.40 -13.63
C LEU A 72 -8.08 -2.25 -15.11
N THR A 73 -8.58 -1.23 -15.81
CA THR A 73 -8.32 -1.03 -17.25
C THR A 73 -7.33 0.11 -17.53
N ARG A 74 -6.75 0.73 -16.50
CA ARG A 74 -5.76 1.79 -16.66
C ARG A 74 -4.48 1.23 -17.27
N GLY A 75 -4.12 1.73 -18.46
CA GLY A 75 -2.95 1.28 -19.22
C GLY A 75 -3.01 -0.19 -19.65
N ILE A 76 -4.20 -0.78 -19.83
CA ILE A 76 -4.35 -2.22 -20.13
C ILE A 76 -3.79 -2.64 -21.50
N GLU A 77 -3.69 -1.70 -22.43
CA GLU A 77 -3.15 -1.88 -23.78
C GLU A 77 -1.65 -2.26 -23.80
N ASP A 78 -0.92 -1.98 -22.71
CA ASP A 78 0.51 -2.27 -22.60
C ASP A 78 0.85 -2.70 -21.15
N PRO A 79 1.38 -3.92 -20.93
CA PRO A 79 1.74 -4.38 -19.59
C PRO A 79 2.76 -3.47 -18.89
N HIS A 80 3.59 -2.74 -19.65
CA HIS A 80 4.53 -1.77 -19.11
C HIS A 80 3.85 -0.52 -18.52
N ARG A 81 2.65 -0.21 -18.99
CA ARG A 81 1.85 0.95 -18.58
C ARG A 81 0.71 0.58 -17.66
N HIS A 82 0.40 -0.71 -17.54
CA HIS A 82 -0.68 -1.21 -16.70
C HIS A 82 -0.51 -0.83 -15.23
N TYR A 83 -1.59 -0.37 -14.60
CA TYR A 83 -1.61 0.10 -13.20
C TYR A 83 -1.00 -0.90 -12.21
N TYR A 84 -1.35 -2.19 -12.33
CA TYR A 84 -0.84 -3.20 -11.40
C TYR A 84 0.66 -3.45 -11.52
N ARG A 85 1.31 -3.14 -12.64
CA ARG A 85 2.77 -3.18 -12.70
C ARG A 85 3.38 -2.28 -11.63
N ARG A 86 2.88 -1.04 -11.51
CA ARG A 86 3.36 -0.06 -10.53
C ARG A 86 2.97 -0.44 -9.11
N LEU A 87 1.70 -0.81 -8.89
CA LEU A 87 1.22 -1.20 -7.56
C LEU A 87 1.94 -2.45 -7.01
N ILE A 88 2.16 -3.47 -7.84
CA ILE A 88 2.91 -4.67 -7.43
C ILE A 88 4.38 -4.34 -7.19
N THR A 89 4.97 -3.42 -7.97
CA THR A 89 6.33 -2.94 -7.68
C THR A 89 6.41 -2.28 -6.31
N ASP A 90 5.45 -1.42 -5.95
CA ASP A 90 5.39 -0.85 -4.60
C ASP A 90 5.27 -1.93 -3.53
N ALA A 91 4.43 -2.96 -3.76
CA ALA A 91 4.23 -4.04 -2.81
C ALA A 91 5.52 -4.81 -2.51
N VAL A 92 6.34 -5.05 -3.53
CA VAL A 92 7.68 -5.64 -3.34
C VAL A 92 8.59 -4.68 -2.56
N ARG A 93 8.61 -3.39 -2.93
CA ARG A 93 9.43 -2.38 -2.27
C ARG A 93 9.00 -2.09 -0.83
N ALA A 94 7.74 -2.31 -0.48
CA ALA A 94 7.25 -2.20 0.89
C ALA A 94 7.88 -3.25 1.81
N VAL A 95 8.14 -4.47 1.31
CA VAL A 95 8.88 -5.50 2.05
C VAL A 95 10.32 -5.06 2.28
N ASP A 96 10.98 -4.50 1.25
CA ASP A 96 12.32 -3.95 1.39
C ASP A 96 12.36 -2.82 2.43
N ALA A 97 11.37 -1.92 2.41
CA ALA A 97 11.24 -0.83 3.37
C ALA A 97 11.04 -1.34 4.81
N ALA A 98 10.23 -2.39 5.00
CA ALA A 98 10.06 -3.02 6.31
C ALA A 98 11.38 -3.64 6.82
N LYS A 99 12.15 -4.29 5.94
CA LYS A 99 13.45 -4.89 6.28
C LYS A 99 14.54 -3.86 6.60
N ALA A 100 14.48 -2.70 5.96
CA ALA A 100 15.46 -1.62 6.14
C ALA A 100 15.18 -0.74 7.37
N HIS A 101 14.07 -0.96 8.09
CA HIS A 101 13.70 -0.15 9.24
C HIS A 101 14.55 -0.53 10.47
N ASP A 102 15.22 0.46 11.08
CA ASP A 102 16.22 0.26 12.15
C ASP A 102 15.67 -0.21 13.53
N ALA A 103 14.38 -0.51 13.64
CA ALA A 103 13.69 -0.54 14.95
C ALA A 103 13.11 -1.90 15.36
#